data_AF-U9TCY2-F1
#
_entry.id   AF-U9TCY2-F1
#
_cell.length_a   1.000
_cell.length_b   1.000
_cell.length_c   1.000
_cell.angle_alpha   90.00
_cell.angle_beta   90.00
_cell.angle_gamma   90.00
#
_symmetry.space_group_name_H-M   'P 1'
#
loop_
_entity.id
_entity.type
_entity.pdbx_description
1 polymer ?
#
loop_
_entity_poly.entity_id
_entity_poly.type
_entity_poly.pdbx_seq_one_letter_code
_entity_poly.pdbx_strand_id
1 'polypeptide(L)'
;MDSTNDEWKQDPASQYYDYIMIKKRLTHLKDLHERNDVLSMIYNLRSGLLRNLGGINDPRLFCRSYLGTKRLIEDYTKEVVTQLEYISEKDFIDLPQYSKIEFLSDTRQSFGCTALVLYGGATFGLYHLGVVKALYKHGLLPRIISGTAIGALIAALVCIRTDDELPSIFEEGGVDLGAFAKKGKKGNIKRKISRFLKHGYFMDVKVLEDCVRSNVGDLTFEEAYAKTKRILNITVSSTRKYEVPQLLNYLTAPNVLIRSAACASTAMMGLYDSVDLLAKDKAGNIVKWAPTEIKWRKWSDTVPTESESPLTRISELFNVNHFIVSQANPYIAPFIAKEQFGSNILIKCAHLFSTEFRHRINQLGHMGLLPKNFRGLIDEKVSGNVTIVPYLTFSDFKTLFSNPSYSSLDYWISKGEQSTWPMLALIRNRCIIELELDRINLKLKAERPYFIYLHTNKENGRKRTKSIH
;
A
#
# COMPACT_ATOMS: atom_id res chain seq x y z
N MET A 1 17.85 -10.46 29.09
CA MET A 1 16.85 -9.48 28.60
C MET A 1 15.64 -10.16 27.97
N ASP A 2 15.73 -11.42 27.53
CA ASP A 2 14.58 -12.12 26.90
C ASP A 2 13.48 -12.55 27.88
N SER A 3 13.82 -12.91 29.13
CA SER A 3 12.83 -13.38 30.12
C SER A 3 11.72 -12.37 30.41
N THR A 4 12.06 -11.08 30.51
CA THR A 4 11.10 -10.01 30.81
C THR A 4 10.12 -9.74 29.67
N ASN A 5 10.54 -9.96 28.42
CA ASN A 5 9.67 -9.76 27.26
C ASN A 5 8.73 -10.95 27.06
N ASP A 6 9.20 -12.17 27.31
CA ASP A 6 8.37 -13.37 27.24
C ASP A 6 7.35 -13.42 28.37
N GLU A 7 7.73 -13.03 29.59
CA GLU A 7 6.78 -12.82 30.71
C GLU A 7 5.69 -11.80 30.33
N TRP A 8 6.08 -10.67 29.73
CA TRP A 8 5.11 -9.69 29.25
C TRP A 8 4.18 -10.24 28.18
N LYS A 9 4.62 -11.14 27.30
CA LYS A 9 3.74 -11.76 26.29
C LYS A 9 2.72 -12.70 26.91
N GLN A 10 3.13 -13.44 27.94
CA GLN A 10 2.26 -14.40 28.63
C GLN A 10 1.20 -13.71 29.49
N ASP A 11 1.53 -12.56 30.07
CA ASP A 11 0.55 -11.75 30.80
C ASP A 11 -0.48 -11.12 29.85
N PRO A 12 -1.78 -11.49 29.92
CA PRO A 12 -2.80 -10.89 29.08
C PRO A 12 -3.16 -9.45 29.51
N ALA A 13 -2.80 -8.99 30.71
CA ALA A 13 -3.19 -7.68 31.17
C ALA A 13 -2.45 -6.56 30.40
N SER A 14 -3.23 -5.57 29.94
CA SER A 14 -2.71 -4.35 29.32
C SER A 14 -3.78 -3.26 29.33
N GLN A 15 -3.33 -2.01 29.38
CA GLN A 15 -4.20 -0.83 29.27
C GLN A 15 -4.53 -0.46 27.82
N TYR A 16 -3.83 -1.05 26.84
CA TYR A 16 -3.95 -0.69 25.43
C TYR A 16 -5.01 -1.49 24.68
N TYR A 17 -5.55 -2.55 25.27
CA TYR A 17 -6.63 -3.35 24.70
C TYR A 17 -7.50 -3.97 25.80
N ASP A 18 -8.77 -4.26 25.47
CA ASP A 18 -9.70 -4.92 26.40
C ASP A 18 -9.44 -6.43 26.42
N TYR A 19 -8.48 -6.84 27.26
CA TYR A 19 -8.09 -8.24 27.39
C TYR A 19 -9.21 -9.12 27.96
N ILE A 20 -10.12 -8.58 28.77
CA ILE A 20 -11.24 -9.33 29.37
C ILE A 20 -12.24 -9.69 28.28
N MET A 21 -12.63 -8.72 27.45
CA MET A 21 -13.51 -8.94 26.31
C MET A 21 -12.92 -9.95 25.34
N ILE A 22 -11.64 -9.79 24.96
CA ILE A 22 -10.98 -10.70 24.01
C ILE A 22 -10.86 -12.12 24.57
N LYS A 23 -10.53 -12.28 25.86
CA LYS A 23 -10.46 -13.59 26.51
C LYS A 23 -11.82 -14.31 26.52
N LYS A 24 -12.89 -13.61 26.91
CA LYS A 24 -14.26 -14.18 26.88
C LYS A 24 -14.66 -14.59 25.47
N ARG A 25 -14.37 -13.76 24.46
CA ARG A 25 -14.66 -14.07 23.06
C ARG A 25 -13.85 -15.27 22.56
N LEU A 26 -12.57 -15.36 22.92
CA LEU A 26 -11.74 -16.51 22.55
C LEU A 26 -12.29 -17.82 23.13
N THR A 27 -12.65 -17.83 24.42
CA THR A 27 -13.29 -19.00 25.04
C THR A 27 -14.58 -19.37 24.31
N HIS A 28 -15.44 -18.38 24.04
CA HIS A 28 -16.69 -18.64 23.31
C HIS A 28 -16.46 -19.23 21.91
N LEU A 29 -15.49 -18.70 21.16
CA LEU A 29 -15.14 -19.22 19.83
C LEU A 29 -14.63 -20.66 19.91
N LYS A 30 -13.78 -20.98 20.89
CA LYS A 30 -13.29 -22.35 21.11
C LYS A 30 -14.42 -23.30 21.48
N ASP A 31 -15.31 -22.90 22.39
CA ASP A 31 -16.46 -23.71 22.79
C ASP A 31 -17.37 -24.06 21.59
N LEU A 32 -17.59 -23.10 20.68
CA LEU A 32 -18.38 -23.34 19.46
C LEU A 32 -17.68 -24.31 18.50
N HIS A 33 -16.37 -24.17 18.36
CA HIS A 33 -15.55 -25.05 17.52
C HIS A 33 -15.53 -26.49 18.07
N GLU A 34 -15.37 -26.66 19.38
CA GLU A 34 -15.39 -27.98 20.05
C GLU A 34 -16.76 -28.67 19.91
N ARG A 35 -17.85 -27.90 19.98
CA ARG A 35 -19.22 -28.40 19.76
C ARG A 35 -19.56 -28.65 18.30
N ASN A 36 -18.68 -28.23 17.38
CA ASN A 36 -18.88 -28.33 15.93
C ASN A 36 -20.18 -27.65 15.45
N ASP A 37 -20.57 -26.55 16.12
CA ASP A 37 -21.76 -25.77 15.77
C ASP A 37 -21.45 -24.74 14.69
N VAL A 38 -21.42 -25.21 13.44
CA VAL A 38 -20.99 -24.45 12.27
C VAL A 38 -21.87 -23.21 12.02
N LEU A 39 -23.17 -23.30 12.25
CA LEU A 39 -24.09 -22.18 12.03
C LEU A 39 -23.82 -21.05 13.02
N SER A 40 -23.61 -21.39 14.30
CA SER A 40 -23.22 -20.41 15.31
C SER A 40 -21.83 -19.83 15.06
N MET A 41 -20.88 -20.61 14.55
CA MET A 41 -19.56 -20.12 14.14
C MET A 41 -19.69 -19.07 13.02
N ILE A 42 -20.45 -19.38 11.96
CA ILE A 42 -20.71 -18.45 10.85
C ILE A 42 -21.36 -17.17 11.35
N TYR A 43 -22.37 -17.27 12.21
CA TYR A 43 -23.04 -16.12 12.80
C TYR A 43 -22.07 -15.20 13.56
N ASN A 44 -21.20 -15.77 14.39
CA ASN A 44 -20.24 -15.02 15.20
C ASN A 44 -19.10 -14.39 14.39
N LEU A 45 -18.61 -15.09 13.37
CA LEU A 45 -17.57 -14.59 12.48
C LEU A 45 -18.11 -13.46 11.59
N ARG A 46 -19.31 -13.63 11.01
CA ARG A 46 -19.92 -12.61 10.15
C ARG A 46 -20.24 -11.31 10.91
N SER A 47 -20.70 -11.40 12.16
CA SER A 47 -21.15 -10.24 12.94
C SER A 47 -20.05 -9.55 13.76
N GLY A 48 -18.95 -10.25 14.08
CA GLY A 48 -17.98 -9.76 15.07
C GLY A 48 -16.54 -9.61 14.57
N LEU A 49 -16.27 -9.78 13.28
CA LEU A 49 -14.94 -9.56 12.71
C LEU A 49 -14.72 -8.08 12.39
N LEU A 50 -14.14 -7.36 13.35
CA LEU A 50 -13.64 -6.00 13.16
C LEU A 50 -12.11 -6.01 13.19
N ARG A 51 -11.48 -5.28 12.27
CA ARG A 51 -10.02 -5.25 12.16
C ARG A 51 -9.37 -4.84 13.49
N ASN A 52 -9.85 -3.82 14.19
CA ASN A 52 -9.32 -3.39 15.50
C ASN A 52 -10.28 -3.70 16.66
N LEU A 53 -10.81 -4.93 16.72
CA LEU A 53 -11.68 -5.35 17.82
C LEU A 53 -10.97 -5.20 19.17
N GLY A 54 -11.60 -4.53 20.14
CA GLY A 54 -11.06 -4.40 21.50
C GLY A 54 -9.69 -3.70 21.61
N GLY A 55 -9.20 -3.05 20.56
CA GLY A 55 -7.88 -2.38 20.55
C GLY A 55 -6.68 -3.31 20.31
N ILE A 56 -6.88 -4.55 19.84
CA ILE A 56 -5.81 -5.53 19.62
C ILE A 56 -4.70 -5.08 18.65
N ASN A 57 -4.96 -4.02 17.87
CA ASN A 57 -4.05 -3.48 16.86
C ASN A 57 -3.41 -2.15 17.24
N ASP A 58 -3.37 -1.82 18.54
CA ASP A 58 -2.63 -0.67 19.04
C ASP A 58 -1.11 -0.85 18.80
N PRO A 59 -0.43 0.10 18.13
CA PRO A 59 1.00 -0.02 17.83
C PRO A 59 1.88 -0.25 19.07
N ARG A 60 1.50 0.27 20.23
CA ARG A 60 2.29 0.17 21.48
C ARG A 60 2.43 -1.26 21.99
N LEU A 61 1.50 -2.16 21.59
CA LEU A 61 1.58 -3.58 21.88
C LEU A 61 2.69 -4.28 21.08
N PHE A 62 3.10 -3.71 19.95
CA PHE A 62 4.09 -4.32 19.05
C PHE A 62 5.49 -3.71 19.23
N CYS A 63 5.63 -2.69 20.09
CA CYS A 63 6.92 -2.03 20.34
C CYS A 63 7.81 -2.76 21.36
N ARG A 64 7.26 -3.70 22.15
CA ARG A 64 8.01 -4.40 23.21
C ARG A 64 8.74 -5.65 22.74
N SER A 65 8.27 -6.26 21.65
CA SER A 65 8.86 -7.47 21.08
C SER A 65 8.96 -7.34 19.57
N TYR A 66 10.11 -7.73 19.00
CA TYR A 66 10.27 -7.84 17.55
C TYR A 66 9.56 -9.06 16.96
N LEU A 67 9.22 -10.04 17.81
CA LEU A 67 8.53 -11.27 17.45
C LEU A 67 7.12 -11.27 18.06
N GLY A 68 6.13 -10.80 17.30
CA GLY A 68 4.72 -10.87 17.70
C GLY A 68 4.32 -9.91 18.82
N THR A 69 3.25 -10.26 19.55
CA THR A 69 2.62 -9.42 20.57
C THR A 69 2.19 -10.26 21.78
N LYS A 70 1.20 -9.81 22.54
CA LYS A 70 0.55 -10.58 23.62
C LYS A 70 0.00 -11.91 23.09
N ARG A 71 0.24 -12.99 23.83
CA ARG A 71 -0.16 -14.34 23.43
C ARG A 71 -1.67 -14.47 23.23
N LEU A 72 -2.45 -13.79 24.06
CA LEU A 72 -3.91 -13.76 23.94
C LEU A 72 -4.39 -13.24 22.58
N ILE A 73 -3.72 -12.23 22.02
CA ILE A 73 -4.06 -11.65 20.72
C ILE A 73 -3.71 -12.65 19.61
N GLU A 74 -2.54 -13.27 19.70
CA GLU A 74 -2.09 -14.28 18.74
C GLU A 74 -3.02 -15.50 18.73
N ASP A 75 -3.38 -16.02 19.90
CA ASP A 75 -4.29 -17.15 20.05
C ASP A 75 -5.70 -16.82 19.53
N TYR A 76 -6.20 -15.60 19.76
CA TYR A 76 -7.47 -15.14 19.21
C TYR A 76 -7.46 -15.09 17.68
N THR A 77 -6.46 -14.44 17.09
CA THR A 77 -6.34 -14.32 15.64
C THR A 77 -6.15 -15.68 14.99
N LYS A 78 -5.39 -16.58 15.61
CA LYS A 78 -5.21 -17.96 15.15
C LYS A 78 -6.50 -18.76 15.19
N GLU A 79 -7.29 -18.65 16.27
CA GLU A 79 -8.58 -19.34 16.37
C GLU A 79 -9.53 -18.88 15.25
N VAL A 80 -9.62 -17.57 15.00
CA VAL A 80 -10.43 -17.03 13.90
C VAL A 80 -10.03 -17.63 12.55
N VAL A 81 -8.72 -17.64 12.24
CA VAL A 81 -8.21 -18.22 10.99
C VAL A 81 -8.53 -19.71 10.90
N THR A 82 -8.31 -20.45 11.99
CA THR A 82 -8.58 -21.90 12.03
C THR A 82 -10.05 -22.20 11.76
N GLN A 83 -10.97 -21.40 12.30
CA GLN A 83 -12.40 -21.57 12.05
C GLN A 83 -12.81 -21.22 10.61
N LEU A 84 -12.20 -20.19 10.01
CA LEU A 84 -12.43 -19.85 8.61
C LEU A 84 -11.97 -20.98 7.67
N GLU A 85 -10.79 -21.54 7.93
CA GLU A 85 -10.28 -22.71 7.20
C GLU A 85 -11.19 -23.93 7.42
N TYR A 86 -11.59 -24.20 8.65
CA TYR A 86 -12.49 -25.30 9.01
C TYR A 86 -13.82 -25.27 8.25
N ILE A 87 -14.46 -24.09 8.21
CA ILE A 87 -15.73 -23.87 7.50
C ILE A 87 -15.54 -24.02 5.98
N SER A 88 -14.38 -23.62 5.46
CA SER A 88 -14.09 -23.70 4.03
C SER A 88 -13.80 -25.12 3.56
N GLU A 89 -13.04 -25.91 4.32
CA GLU A 89 -12.52 -27.20 3.85
C GLU A 89 -13.45 -28.38 4.10
N LYS A 90 -14.19 -28.38 5.22
CA LYS A 90 -15.08 -29.49 5.54
C LYS A 90 -16.43 -29.32 4.89
N ASP A 91 -16.99 -30.41 4.37
CA ASP A 91 -18.37 -30.45 3.92
C ASP A 91 -19.33 -30.74 5.07
N PHE A 92 -20.38 -29.93 5.14
CA PHE A 92 -21.42 -30.04 6.15
C PHE A 92 -22.76 -30.28 5.44
N ILE A 93 -23.56 -31.19 5.99
CA ILE A 93 -24.88 -31.51 5.45
C ILE A 93 -25.78 -30.27 5.44
N ASP A 94 -25.68 -29.46 6.49
CA ASP A 94 -26.51 -28.27 6.70
C ASP A 94 -25.98 -27.01 5.99
N LEU A 95 -24.82 -27.08 5.32
CA LEU A 95 -24.18 -25.92 4.69
C LEU A 95 -23.78 -26.21 3.24
N PRO A 96 -24.66 -25.91 2.28
CA PRO A 96 -24.36 -26.00 0.86
C PRO A 96 -23.13 -25.16 0.48
N GLN A 97 -22.38 -25.61 -0.54
CA GLN A 97 -21.18 -24.92 -1.00
C GLN A 97 -21.45 -23.46 -1.45
N TYR A 98 -22.63 -23.18 -1.99
CA TYR A 98 -23.03 -21.81 -2.35
C TYR A 98 -23.07 -20.88 -1.12
N SER A 99 -23.69 -21.33 -0.03
CA SER A 99 -23.79 -20.57 1.22
C SER A 99 -22.42 -20.31 1.86
N LYS A 100 -21.47 -21.23 1.71
CA LYS A 100 -20.07 -21.01 2.11
C LYS A 100 -19.44 -19.86 1.35
N ILE A 101 -19.59 -19.86 0.01
CA ILE A 101 -19.02 -18.81 -0.86
C ILE A 101 -19.65 -17.45 -0.53
N GLU A 102 -20.96 -17.41 -0.33
CA GLU A 102 -21.67 -16.18 0.06
C GLU A 102 -21.17 -15.67 1.43
N PHE A 103 -21.09 -16.53 2.44
CA PHE A 103 -20.53 -16.19 3.75
C PHE A 103 -19.12 -15.61 3.65
N LEU A 104 -18.22 -16.25 2.89
CA LEU A 104 -16.83 -15.82 2.77
C LEU A 104 -16.69 -14.53 1.95
N SER A 105 -17.50 -14.35 0.92
CA SER A 105 -17.56 -13.12 0.13
C SER A 105 -18.06 -11.96 0.97
N ASP A 106 -19.15 -12.15 1.72
CA ASP A 106 -19.73 -11.14 2.59
C ASP A 106 -18.80 -10.78 3.74
N THR A 107 -18.14 -11.77 4.35
CA THR A 107 -17.17 -11.57 5.42
C THR A 107 -15.93 -10.81 4.94
N ARG A 108 -15.45 -11.12 3.73
CA ARG A 108 -14.36 -10.35 3.11
C ARG A 108 -14.79 -8.90 2.86
N GLN A 109 -16.00 -8.69 2.36
CA GLN A 109 -16.53 -7.36 2.08
C GLN A 109 -16.70 -6.54 3.37
N SER A 110 -17.16 -7.14 4.47
CA SER A 110 -17.30 -6.44 5.75
C SER A 110 -15.95 -6.16 6.43
N PHE A 111 -14.97 -7.06 6.30
CA PHE A 111 -13.64 -6.89 6.89
C PHE A 111 -12.80 -5.79 6.19
N GLY A 112 -13.02 -5.61 4.88
CA GLY A 112 -12.33 -4.62 4.04
C GLY A 112 -10.92 -5.02 3.62
N CYS A 113 -10.28 -4.18 2.82
CA CYS A 113 -8.98 -4.48 2.19
C CYS A 113 -7.84 -3.58 2.70
N THR A 114 -6.61 -4.06 2.53
CA THR A 114 -5.37 -3.32 2.76
C THR A 114 -4.82 -2.75 1.45
N ALA A 115 -4.33 -1.50 1.50
CA ALA A 115 -3.55 -0.90 0.42
C ALA A 115 -2.17 -0.46 0.88
N LEU A 116 -1.17 -0.67 0.03
CA LEU A 116 0.17 -0.10 0.18
C LEU A 116 0.25 1.23 -0.55
N VAL A 117 0.62 2.31 0.14
CA VAL A 117 0.75 3.65 -0.41
C VAL A 117 2.22 4.05 -0.38
N LEU A 118 2.83 4.16 -1.54
CA LEU A 118 4.20 4.64 -1.74
C LEU A 118 4.15 6.14 -1.95
N TYR A 119 4.29 6.87 -0.83
CA TYR A 119 4.17 8.32 -0.82
C TYR A 119 5.54 8.99 -0.72
N GLY A 120 5.87 9.77 -1.74
CA GLY A 120 7.05 10.63 -1.71
C GLY A 120 7.78 10.72 -3.04
N GLY A 121 8.61 11.75 -3.14
CA GLY A 121 9.29 12.11 -4.38
C GLY A 121 10.56 12.89 -4.11
N ALA A 122 11.68 12.18 -4.01
CA ALA A 122 13.04 12.64 -4.29
C ALA A 122 13.94 11.39 -4.35
N THR A 123 15.25 11.56 -4.22
CA THR A 123 16.24 10.48 -4.23
C THR A 123 15.97 9.37 -3.19
N PHE A 124 15.25 9.70 -2.10
CA PHE A 124 14.81 8.73 -1.09
C PHE A 124 13.70 7.79 -1.56
N GLY A 125 13.07 8.01 -2.71
CA GLY A 125 12.01 7.14 -3.21
C GLY A 125 12.47 5.69 -3.49
N LEU A 126 13.77 5.46 -3.68
CA LEU A 126 14.34 4.11 -3.83
C LEU A 126 14.17 3.26 -2.57
N TYR A 127 14.02 3.86 -1.40
CA TYR A 127 13.73 3.16 -0.15
C TYR A 127 12.43 2.33 -0.22
N HIS A 128 11.45 2.77 -1.01
CA HIS A 128 10.19 2.05 -1.20
C HIS A 128 10.42 0.62 -1.72
N LEU A 129 11.46 0.38 -2.52
CA LEU A 129 11.81 -0.97 -2.98
C LEU A 129 12.12 -1.91 -1.82
N GLY A 130 12.84 -1.43 -0.80
CA GLY A 130 13.14 -2.23 0.38
C GLY A 130 11.91 -2.51 1.25
N VAL A 131 10.98 -1.55 1.33
CA VAL A 131 9.68 -1.78 2.01
C VAL A 131 8.88 -2.86 1.30
N VAL A 132 8.77 -2.77 -0.04
CA VAL A 132 8.09 -3.79 -0.85
C VAL A 132 8.77 -5.15 -0.69
N LYS A 133 10.11 -5.19 -0.73
CA LYS A 133 10.91 -6.42 -0.55
C LYS A 133 10.63 -7.09 0.80
N ALA A 134 10.61 -6.33 1.89
CA ALA A 134 10.29 -6.85 3.21
C ALA A 134 8.86 -7.38 3.29
N LEU A 135 7.87 -6.64 2.78
CA LEU A 135 6.47 -7.08 2.76
C LEU A 135 6.29 -8.35 1.91
N TYR A 136 6.92 -8.40 0.73
CA TYR A 136 6.86 -9.55 -0.16
C TYR A 136 7.48 -10.81 0.47
N LYS A 137 8.70 -10.72 1.01
CA LYS A 137 9.38 -11.85 1.67
C LYS A 137 8.57 -12.47 2.82
N HIS A 138 7.71 -11.68 3.46
CA HIS A 138 6.86 -12.14 4.56
C HIS A 138 5.42 -12.47 4.14
N GLY A 139 5.10 -12.44 2.84
CA GLY A 139 3.74 -12.71 2.34
C GLY A 139 2.72 -11.64 2.74
N LEU A 140 3.17 -10.42 3.05
CA LEU A 140 2.36 -9.29 3.54
C LEU A 140 2.15 -8.19 2.48
N LEU A 141 2.59 -8.42 1.23
CA LEU A 141 2.44 -7.43 0.16
C LEU A 141 0.97 -7.34 -0.28
N PRO A 142 0.29 -6.18 -0.08
CA PRO A 142 -1.10 -6.04 -0.49
C PRO A 142 -1.26 -6.04 -2.02
N ARG A 143 -2.42 -6.48 -2.51
CA ARG A 143 -2.75 -6.46 -3.94
C ARG A 143 -3.00 -5.06 -4.48
N ILE A 144 -3.46 -4.15 -3.62
CA ILE A 144 -3.75 -2.77 -3.97
C ILE A 144 -2.52 -1.92 -3.63
N ILE A 145 -1.90 -1.37 -4.66
CA ILE A 145 -0.69 -0.55 -4.53
C ILE A 145 -0.98 0.82 -5.14
N SER A 146 -0.75 1.88 -4.36
CA SER A 146 -0.87 3.26 -4.79
C SER A 146 0.48 3.95 -4.71
N GLY A 147 0.79 4.78 -5.70
CA GLY A 147 2.03 5.53 -5.73
C GLY A 147 1.83 6.99 -6.14
N THR A 148 2.65 7.85 -5.54
CA THR A 148 2.75 9.28 -5.86
C THR A 148 4.19 9.61 -6.24
N ALA A 149 4.40 10.37 -7.30
CA ALA A 149 5.71 10.78 -7.80
C ALA A 149 6.68 9.59 -8.02
N ILE A 150 7.82 9.52 -7.31
CA ILE A 150 8.76 8.40 -7.46
C ILE A 150 8.16 7.10 -6.90
N GLY A 151 7.29 7.18 -5.89
CA GLY A 151 6.49 6.05 -5.44
C GLY A 151 5.59 5.47 -6.53
N ALA A 152 5.10 6.28 -7.48
CA ALA A 152 4.33 5.81 -8.63
C ALA A 152 5.17 4.97 -9.60
N LEU A 153 6.43 5.36 -9.82
CA LEU A 153 7.38 4.56 -10.59
C LEU A 153 7.63 3.21 -9.91
N ILE A 154 7.93 3.21 -8.61
CA ILE A 154 8.18 1.96 -7.88
C ILE A 154 6.92 1.08 -7.86
N ALA A 155 5.74 1.65 -7.63
CA ALA A 155 4.47 0.93 -7.69
C ALA A 155 4.24 0.31 -9.07
N ALA A 156 4.50 1.06 -10.15
CA ALA A 156 4.42 0.55 -11.51
C ALA A 156 5.34 -0.65 -11.75
N LEU A 157 6.61 -0.56 -11.33
CA LEU A 157 7.59 -1.65 -11.46
C LEU A 157 7.15 -2.95 -10.77
N VAL A 158 6.51 -2.82 -9.61
CA VAL A 158 5.98 -3.94 -8.83
C VAL A 158 4.71 -4.50 -9.46
N CYS A 159 3.82 -3.66 -9.99
CA CYS A 159 2.52 -4.09 -10.52
C CYS A 159 2.59 -4.71 -11.92
N ILE A 160 3.66 -4.50 -12.70
CA ILE A 160 3.83 -5.11 -14.04
C ILE A 160 4.49 -6.51 -14.01
N ARG A 161 5.08 -6.90 -12.87
CA ARG A 161 5.77 -8.19 -12.71
C ARG A 161 4.94 -9.18 -11.91
N THR A 162 4.97 -10.46 -12.28
CA THR A 162 4.28 -11.52 -11.51
C THR A 162 4.95 -11.76 -10.15
N ASP A 163 4.36 -12.61 -9.30
CA ASP A 163 4.99 -13.01 -8.03
C ASP A 163 6.37 -13.66 -8.24
N ASP A 164 6.56 -14.43 -9.32
CA ASP A 164 7.83 -15.11 -9.63
C ASP A 164 8.88 -14.16 -10.22
N GLU A 165 8.44 -13.14 -10.97
CA GLU A 165 9.34 -12.14 -11.58
C GLU A 165 9.76 -11.06 -10.56
N LEU A 166 9.01 -10.86 -9.47
CA LEU A 166 9.23 -9.75 -8.54
C LEU A 166 10.59 -9.78 -7.82
N PRO A 167 11.14 -10.93 -7.38
CA PRO A 167 12.45 -11.01 -6.75
C PRO A 167 13.57 -10.39 -7.59
N SER A 168 13.50 -10.52 -8.92
CA SER A 168 14.51 -10.02 -9.86
C SER A 168 14.70 -8.49 -9.77
N ILE A 169 13.69 -7.73 -9.34
CA ILE A 169 13.80 -6.26 -9.18
C ILE A 169 14.78 -5.91 -8.05
N PHE A 170 14.90 -6.77 -7.04
CA PHE A 170 15.70 -6.51 -5.85
C PHE A 170 17.15 -6.91 -6.00
N GLU A 171 17.52 -7.54 -7.11
CA GLU A 171 18.89 -7.96 -7.43
C GLU A 171 19.66 -6.86 -8.17
N GLU A 172 20.99 -6.95 -8.13
CA GLU A 172 21.85 -6.02 -8.86
C GLU A 172 21.54 -6.09 -10.37
N GLY A 173 21.14 -4.97 -10.95
CA GLY A 173 20.73 -4.90 -12.37
C GLY A 173 19.25 -5.12 -12.64
N GLY A 174 18.44 -5.44 -11.63
CA GLY A 174 16.98 -5.62 -11.76
C GLY A 174 16.21 -4.35 -12.15
N VAL A 175 16.77 -3.19 -11.82
CA VAL A 175 16.31 -1.87 -12.29
C VAL A 175 17.36 -1.30 -13.23
N ASP A 176 16.97 -1.01 -14.47
CA ASP A 176 17.84 -0.35 -15.44
C ASP A 176 18.06 1.10 -15.01
N LEU A 177 19.22 1.35 -14.38
CA LEU A 177 19.72 2.67 -14.03
C LEU A 177 20.67 3.22 -15.12
N GLY A 178 20.77 2.55 -16.28
CA GLY A 178 21.65 2.93 -17.37
C GLY A 178 21.42 4.34 -17.88
N ALA A 179 20.17 4.82 -17.84
CA ALA A 179 19.83 6.22 -18.12
C ALA A 179 20.60 7.20 -17.20
N PHE A 180 20.70 6.88 -15.90
CA PHE A 180 21.41 7.70 -14.91
C PHE A 180 22.94 7.55 -14.99
N ALA A 181 23.44 6.41 -15.45
CA ALA A 181 24.87 6.16 -15.65
C ALA A 181 25.45 6.92 -16.86
N LYS A 182 24.67 7.08 -17.94
CA LYS A 182 25.08 7.77 -19.18
C LYS A 182 25.36 9.28 -18.99
N LYS A 183 24.68 9.95 -18.04
CA LYS A 183 25.02 11.34 -17.63
C LYS A 183 26.03 11.31 -16.49
N GLY A 184 27.32 11.28 -16.83
CA GLY A 184 28.43 11.07 -15.90
C GLY A 184 28.41 11.90 -14.60
N LYS A 185 29.12 11.40 -13.59
CA LYS A 185 29.20 11.90 -12.19
C LYS A 185 29.68 13.37 -12.03
N LYS A 186 30.13 14.05 -13.09
CA LYS A 186 30.66 15.43 -13.09
C LYS A 186 29.57 16.52 -13.18
N GLY A 187 28.46 16.35 -12.47
CA GLY A 187 27.44 17.40 -12.35
C GLY A 187 27.83 18.39 -11.25
N ASN A 188 28.26 19.60 -11.63
CA ASN A 188 28.63 20.67 -10.70
C ASN A 188 27.54 20.86 -9.61
N ILE A 189 27.87 20.60 -8.33
CA ILE A 189 26.92 20.63 -7.20
C ILE A 189 26.20 21.98 -7.11
N LYS A 190 26.89 23.08 -7.46
CA LYS A 190 26.29 24.42 -7.59
C LYS A 190 25.15 24.48 -8.62
N ARG A 191 25.25 23.75 -9.74
CA ARG A 191 24.20 23.67 -10.76
C ARG A 191 23.02 22.82 -10.28
N LYS A 192 23.23 21.79 -9.44
CA LYS A 192 22.14 21.03 -8.82
C LYS A 192 21.42 21.85 -7.74
N ILE A 193 22.16 22.56 -6.91
CA ILE A 193 21.61 23.47 -5.88
C ILE A 193 20.88 24.65 -6.53
N SER A 194 21.45 25.26 -7.58
CA SER A 194 20.75 26.32 -8.33
C SER A 194 19.48 25.82 -9.01
N ARG A 195 19.44 24.57 -9.50
CA ARG A 195 18.21 23.97 -10.04
C ARG A 195 17.19 23.68 -8.95
N PHE A 196 17.62 23.21 -7.79
CA PHE A 196 16.73 23.03 -6.64
C PHE A 196 16.10 24.37 -6.20
N LEU A 197 16.90 25.43 -6.09
CA LEU A 197 16.42 26.76 -5.71
C LEU A 197 15.54 27.44 -6.77
N LYS A 198 15.79 27.21 -8.07
CA LYS A 198 15.01 27.82 -9.16
C LYS A 198 13.79 27.01 -9.60
N HIS A 199 13.87 25.69 -9.53
CA HIS A 199 12.88 24.78 -10.12
C HIS A 199 12.34 23.72 -9.13
N GLY A 200 12.90 23.60 -7.93
CA GLY A 200 12.38 22.71 -6.88
C GLY A 200 12.85 21.25 -6.93
N TYR A 201 13.73 20.86 -7.86
CA TYR A 201 14.13 19.46 -8.04
C TYR A 201 15.62 19.21 -8.32
N PHE A 202 16.05 17.97 -8.09
CA PHE A 202 17.45 17.53 -8.13
C PHE A 202 17.85 16.69 -9.36
N MET A 203 16.90 15.96 -9.95
CA MET A 203 17.14 14.91 -10.95
C MET A 203 16.85 15.36 -12.38
N ASP A 204 17.54 14.76 -13.34
CA ASP A 204 17.37 15.08 -14.75
C ASP A 204 16.12 14.42 -15.33
N VAL A 205 15.20 15.24 -15.80
CA VAL A 205 13.82 14.89 -16.15
C VAL A 205 13.77 13.87 -17.30
N LYS A 206 14.53 14.10 -18.37
CA LYS A 206 14.61 13.18 -19.52
C LYS A 206 15.21 11.83 -19.14
N VAL A 207 16.12 11.82 -18.18
CA VAL A 207 16.74 10.60 -17.68
C VAL A 207 15.74 9.76 -16.88
N LEU A 208 14.86 10.42 -16.12
CA LEU A 208 13.79 9.73 -15.43
C LEU A 208 12.78 9.15 -16.42
N GLU A 209 12.39 9.91 -17.45
CA GLU A 209 11.50 9.43 -18.52
C GLU A 209 12.09 8.22 -19.25
N ASP A 210 13.37 8.29 -19.63
CA ASP A 210 14.09 7.18 -20.25
C ASP A 210 14.15 5.96 -19.31
N CYS A 211 14.40 6.19 -18.02
CA CYS A 211 14.39 5.14 -17.01
C CYS A 211 13.01 4.49 -16.88
N VAL A 212 11.93 5.27 -16.81
CA VAL A 212 10.56 4.75 -16.74
C VAL A 212 10.25 3.93 -17.99
N ARG A 213 10.61 4.46 -19.17
CA ARG A 213 10.38 3.80 -20.45
C ARG A 213 11.13 2.47 -20.57
N SER A 214 12.42 2.43 -20.21
CA SER A 214 13.23 1.19 -20.24
C SER A 214 12.70 0.12 -19.29
N ASN A 215 12.17 0.51 -18.12
CA ASN A 215 11.80 -0.45 -17.08
C ASN A 215 10.32 -0.87 -17.09
N VAL A 216 9.40 0.01 -17.52
CA VAL A 216 7.95 -0.26 -17.54
C VAL A 216 7.45 -0.68 -18.93
N GLY A 217 8.09 -0.17 -19.99
CA GLY A 217 7.63 -0.36 -21.37
C GLY A 217 6.31 0.37 -21.66
N ASP A 218 5.65 -0.08 -22.73
CA ASP A 218 4.36 0.45 -23.21
C ASP A 218 3.18 -0.40 -22.72
N LEU A 219 3.11 -0.66 -21.41
CA LEU A 219 1.99 -1.38 -20.78
C LEU A 219 0.88 -0.42 -20.33
N THR A 220 -0.38 -0.83 -20.52
CA THR A 220 -1.55 -0.13 -19.98
C THR A 220 -1.92 -0.64 -18.57
N PHE A 221 -2.76 0.11 -17.85
CA PHE A 221 -3.27 -0.32 -16.55
C PHE A 221 -4.06 -1.63 -16.64
N GLU A 222 -4.87 -1.80 -17.68
CA GLU A 222 -5.64 -3.02 -17.92
C GLU A 222 -4.72 -4.22 -18.22
N GLU A 223 -3.72 -4.04 -19.08
CA GLU A 223 -2.74 -5.10 -19.41
C GLU A 223 -1.96 -5.55 -18.18
N ALA A 224 -1.50 -4.60 -17.36
CA ALA A 224 -0.79 -4.91 -16.12
C ALA A 224 -1.69 -5.67 -15.12
N TYR A 225 -2.94 -5.24 -14.95
CA TYR A 225 -3.90 -5.93 -14.08
C TYR A 225 -4.26 -7.32 -14.62
N ALA A 226 -4.40 -7.48 -15.94
CA ALA A 226 -4.66 -8.77 -16.56
C ALA A 226 -3.52 -9.76 -16.28
N LYS A 227 -2.26 -9.29 -16.37
CA LYS A 227 -1.04 -10.08 -16.13
C LYS A 227 -0.86 -10.45 -14.65
N THR A 228 -0.97 -9.50 -13.73
CA THR A 228 -0.52 -9.70 -12.33
C THR A 228 -1.66 -9.78 -11.31
N LYS A 229 -2.87 -9.36 -11.67
CA LYS A 229 -4.02 -9.18 -10.75
C LYS A 229 -3.73 -8.23 -9.57
N ARG A 230 -2.64 -7.46 -9.63
CA ARG A 230 -2.35 -6.37 -8.70
C ARG A 230 -2.97 -5.08 -9.21
N ILE A 231 -3.58 -4.34 -8.31
CA ILE A 231 -4.30 -3.10 -8.63
C ILE A 231 -3.32 -1.95 -8.46
N LEU A 232 -2.84 -1.40 -9.58
CA LEU A 232 -2.00 -0.21 -9.61
C LEU A 232 -2.87 1.05 -9.59
N ASN A 233 -2.56 1.95 -8.66
CA ASN A 233 -3.13 3.28 -8.58
C ASN A 233 -2.02 4.32 -8.67
N ILE A 234 -2.16 5.28 -9.58
CA ILE A 234 -1.24 6.41 -9.71
C ILE A 234 -2.01 7.70 -9.45
N THR A 235 -1.52 8.51 -8.52
CA THR A 235 -2.11 9.80 -8.21
C THR A 235 -1.55 10.88 -9.14
N VAL A 236 -2.43 11.69 -9.72
CA VAL A 236 -2.10 12.80 -10.62
C VAL A 236 -2.91 14.04 -10.24
N SER A 237 -2.31 15.23 -10.36
CA SER A 237 -2.94 16.49 -9.94
C SER A 237 -2.93 17.43 -11.12
N SER A 238 -4.05 17.51 -11.85
CA SER A 238 -4.24 18.52 -12.90
C SER A 238 -4.64 19.86 -12.30
N THR A 239 -4.27 20.95 -12.95
CA THR A 239 -4.73 22.32 -12.64
C THR A 239 -6.24 22.48 -12.88
N ARG A 240 -6.79 21.74 -13.84
CA ARG A 240 -8.23 21.70 -14.13
C ARG A 240 -8.88 20.52 -13.39
N LYS A 241 -9.73 20.83 -12.41
CA LYS A 241 -10.35 19.85 -11.50
C LYS A 241 -11.18 18.76 -12.21
N TYR A 242 -11.81 19.09 -13.34
CA TYR A 242 -12.78 18.22 -14.01
C TYR A 242 -12.27 17.57 -15.31
N GLU A 243 -11.00 17.78 -15.68
CA GLU A 243 -10.46 17.29 -16.96
C GLU A 243 -9.85 15.89 -16.85
N VAL A 244 -9.24 15.56 -15.70
CA VAL A 244 -8.55 14.29 -15.50
C VAL A 244 -8.89 13.73 -14.12
N PRO A 245 -9.25 12.44 -14.00
CA PRO A 245 -9.36 11.78 -12.70
C PRO A 245 -8.06 11.92 -11.92
N GLN A 246 -8.14 12.32 -10.64
CA GLN A 246 -6.94 12.43 -9.80
C GLN A 246 -6.27 11.08 -9.49
N LEU A 247 -7.01 9.99 -9.68
CA LEU A 247 -6.56 8.63 -9.44
C LEU A 247 -6.72 7.81 -10.73
N LEU A 248 -5.58 7.43 -11.32
CA LEU A 248 -5.52 6.61 -12.53
C LEU A 248 -5.30 5.15 -12.14
N ASN A 249 -6.18 4.27 -12.59
CA ASN A 249 -6.11 2.82 -12.38
C ASN A 249 -6.84 2.07 -13.50
N TYR A 250 -6.92 0.74 -13.40
CA TYR A 250 -7.57 -0.08 -14.42
C TYR A 250 -9.09 0.15 -14.56
N LEU A 251 -9.76 0.74 -13.57
CA LEU A 251 -11.19 1.09 -13.64
C LEU A 251 -11.41 2.49 -14.21
N THR A 252 -10.61 3.47 -13.79
CA THR A 252 -10.76 4.87 -14.17
C THR A 252 -10.09 5.21 -15.51
N ALA A 253 -9.00 4.52 -15.84
CA ALA A 253 -8.16 4.79 -17.01
C ALA A 253 -7.48 3.50 -17.55
N PRO A 254 -8.24 2.47 -17.96
CA PRO A 254 -7.71 1.16 -18.36
C PRO A 254 -6.66 1.23 -19.47
N ASN A 255 -6.91 2.06 -20.49
CA ASN A 255 -6.12 2.13 -21.71
C ASN A 255 -4.89 3.05 -21.59
N VAL A 256 -4.72 3.77 -20.48
CA VAL A 256 -3.61 4.71 -20.29
C VAL A 256 -2.31 3.95 -20.06
N LEU A 257 -1.23 4.40 -20.72
CA LEU A 257 0.10 3.89 -20.54
C LEU A 257 0.64 4.27 -19.16
N ILE A 258 1.04 3.26 -18.39
CA ILE A 258 1.52 3.42 -17.02
C ILE A 258 2.74 4.36 -16.98
N ARG A 259 3.64 4.28 -17.96
CA ARG A 259 4.81 5.17 -18.03
C ARG A 259 4.43 6.65 -18.12
N SER A 260 3.37 6.99 -18.88
CA SER A 260 2.92 8.36 -19.05
C SER A 260 2.27 8.89 -17.77
N ALA A 261 1.47 8.04 -17.10
CA ALA A 261 0.88 8.34 -15.80
C ALA A 261 1.94 8.52 -14.70
N ALA A 262 2.97 7.67 -14.66
CA ALA A 262 4.07 7.81 -13.71
C ALA A 262 4.85 9.12 -13.94
N CYS A 263 5.13 9.48 -15.19
CA CYS A 263 5.77 10.76 -15.51
C CYS A 263 4.88 11.96 -15.13
N ALA A 264 3.58 11.90 -15.43
CA ALA A 264 2.62 12.91 -15.00
C ALA A 264 2.53 13.06 -13.47
N SER A 265 2.60 11.95 -12.72
CA SER A 265 2.64 11.99 -11.25
C SER A 265 3.89 12.72 -10.72
N THR A 266 5.05 12.53 -11.38
CA THR A 266 6.27 13.26 -11.02
C THR A 266 6.21 14.75 -11.35
N ALA A 267 5.33 15.18 -12.27
CA ALA A 267 5.11 16.60 -12.56
C ALA A 267 4.63 17.39 -11.34
N MET A 268 3.95 16.74 -10.37
CA MET A 268 3.56 17.35 -9.09
C MET A 268 4.73 17.97 -8.34
N MET A 269 5.95 17.45 -8.53
CA MET A 269 7.16 18.00 -7.91
C MET A 269 7.71 19.25 -8.62
N GLY A 270 7.00 19.78 -9.63
CA GLY A 270 7.49 20.86 -10.50
C GLY A 270 8.53 20.40 -11.51
N LEU A 271 8.63 19.08 -11.76
CA LEU A 271 9.61 18.47 -12.67
C LEU A 271 9.29 18.69 -14.15
N TYR A 272 8.00 18.84 -14.49
CA TYR A 272 7.52 19.04 -15.87
C TYR A 272 6.53 20.21 -15.91
N ASP A 273 6.53 20.97 -17.01
CA ASP A 273 5.51 22.00 -17.27
C ASP A 273 4.22 21.42 -17.86
N SER A 274 4.34 20.44 -18.76
CA SER A 274 3.24 19.64 -19.31
C SER A 274 3.77 18.26 -19.73
N VAL A 275 3.00 17.21 -19.41
CA VAL A 275 3.24 15.83 -19.88
C VAL A 275 1.92 15.33 -20.42
N ASP A 276 1.91 14.88 -21.67
CA ASP A 276 0.71 14.30 -22.24
C ASP A 276 0.49 12.89 -21.69
N LEU A 277 -0.73 12.61 -21.23
CA LEU A 277 -1.14 11.24 -20.97
C LEU A 277 -1.29 10.51 -22.31
N LEU A 278 -0.70 9.32 -22.40
CA LEU A 278 -0.75 8.48 -23.58
C LEU A 278 -1.64 7.27 -23.30
N ALA A 279 -2.41 6.84 -24.29
CA ALA A 279 -3.26 5.67 -24.21
C ALA A 279 -3.14 4.81 -25.48
N LYS A 280 -3.49 3.53 -25.37
CA LYS A 280 -3.64 2.66 -26.54
C LYS A 280 -5.05 2.79 -27.11
N ASP A 281 -5.14 2.93 -28.43
CA ASP A 281 -6.40 2.82 -29.14
C ASP A 281 -6.82 1.33 -29.30
N LYS A 282 -7.98 1.08 -29.90
CA LYS A 282 -8.47 -0.29 -30.16
C LYS A 282 -7.57 -1.09 -31.11
N ALA A 283 -6.73 -0.42 -31.90
CA ALA A 283 -5.77 -1.05 -32.81
C ALA A 283 -4.39 -1.26 -32.17
N GLY A 284 -4.19 -0.83 -30.92
CA GLY A 284 -2.93 -0.92 -30.20
C GLY A 284 -1.95 0.23 -30.46
N ASN A 285 -2.35 1.26 -31.21
CA ASN A 285 -1.51 2.43 -31.46
C ASN A 285 -1.51 3.38 -30.26
N ILE A 286 -0.36 4.01 -30.01
CA ILE A 286 -0.19 4.97 -28.93
C ILE A 286 -0.71 6.34 -29.39
N VAL A 287 -1.77 6.82 -28.73
CA VAL A 287 -2.43 8.11 -28.98
C VAL A 287 -2.45 8.96 -27.71
N LYS A 288 -2.71 10.26 -27.86
CA LYS A 288 -2.95 11.13 -26.69
C LYS A 288 -4.29 10.75 -26.05
N TRP A 289 -4.31 10.64 -24.74
CA TRP A 289 -5.52 10.28 -23.99
C TRP A 289 -6.55 11.41 -23.97
N ALA A 290 -6.10 12.66 -23.79
CA ALA A 290 -6.94 13.84 -23.86
C ALA A 290 -6.64 14.64 -25.15
N PRO A 291 -7.66 15.26 -25.77
CA PRO A 291 -7.47 16.12 -26.94
C PRO A 291 -6.82 17.47 -26.58
N THR A 292 -6.98 17.93 -25.34
CA THR A 292 -6.40 19.17 -24.81
C THR A 292 -5.11 18.91 -24.04
N GLU A 293 -4.19 19.88 -24.10
CA GLU A 293 -2.98 19.88 -23.27
C GLU A 293 -3.33 19.95 -21.79
N ILE A 294 -2.93 18.92 -21.05
CA ILE A 294 -3.14 18.85 -19.61
C ILE A 294 -2.02 19.62 -18.90
N LYS A 295 -2.40 20.66 -18.16
CA LYS A 295 -1.48 21.39 -17.28
C LYS A 295 -1.49 20.76 -15.90
N TRP A 296 -0.35 20.23 -15.47
CA TRP A 296 -0.18 19.63 -14.14
C TRP A 296 0.05 20.69 -13.07
N ARG A 297 -0.50 20.45 -11.88
CA ARG A 297 -0.21 21.27 -10.70
C ARG A 297 1.24 21.08 -10.30
N LYS A 298 1.92 22.18 -10.02
CA LYS A 298 3.24 22.19 -9.41
C LYS A 298 3.09 22.17 -7.88
N TRP A 299 4.12 21.71 -7.18
CA TRP A 299 4.14 21.68 -5.71
C TRP A 299 3.95 23.08 -5.07
N SER A 300 4.24 24.14 -5.83
CA SER A 300 4.06 25.54 -5.43
C SER A 300 2.62 26.04 -5.58
N ASP A 301 1.80 25.31 -6.32
CA ASP A 301 0.42 25.70 -6.61
C ASP A 301 -0.47 25.35 -5.42
N THR A 302 -1.48 26.16 -5.16
CA THR A 302 -2.42 25.93 -4.06
C THR A 302 -3.24 24.68 -4.34
N VAL A 303 -3.25 23.75 -3.38
CA VAL A 303 -4.22 22.65 -3.39
C VAL A 303 -5.62 23.27 -3.25
N PRO A 304 -6.54 23.01 -4.19
CA PRO A 304 -7.91 23.47 -4.06
C PRO A 304 -8.54 22.91 -2.79
N THR A 305 -9.23 23.75 -2.01
CA THR A 305 -9.91 23.37 -0.76
C THR A 305 -10.89 22.21 -0.91
N GLU A 306 -11.35 21.95 -2.14
CA GLU A 306 -12.31 20.90 -2.49
C GLU A 306 -11.69 19.73 -3.28
N SER A 307 -10.38 19.51 -3.25
CA SER A 307 -9.82 18.28 -3.83
C SER A 307 -10.04 17.11 -2.89
N GLU A 308 -10.76 16.08 -3.35
CA GLU A 308 -10.89 14.82 -2.62
C GLU A 308 -9.51 14.19 -2.36
N SER A 309 -9.30 13.68 -1.15
CA SER A 309 -8.07 12.96 -0.83
C SER A 309 -7.96 11.70 -1.70
N PRO A 310 -6.80 11.45 -2.34
CA PRO A 310 -6.60 10.23 -3.11
C PRO A 310 -6.84 8.95 -2.31
N LEU A 311 -6.62 8.98 -0.98
CA LEU A 311 -6.89 7.83 -0.11
C LEU A 311 -8.39 7.55 0.00
N THR A 312 -9.23 8.58 0.18
CA THR A 312 -10.69 8.44 0.21
C THR A 312 -11.19 7.81 -1.07
N ARG A 313 -10.67 8.25 -2.22
CA ARG A 313 -11.06 7.67 -3.51
C ARG A 313 -10.65 6.21 -3.66
N ILE A 314 -9.48 5.82 -3.15
CA ILE A 314 -9.05 4.41 -3.10
C ILE A 314 -9.95 3.59 -2.18
N SER A 315 -10.35 4.14 -1.02
CA SER A 315 -11.30 3.50 -0.11
C SER A 315 -12.63 3.20 -0.79
N GLU A 316 -13.17 4.17 -1.54
CA GLU A 316 -14.44 4.02 -2.25
C GLU A 316 -14.39 2.98 -3.38
N LEU A 317 -13.34 3.02 -4.20
CA LEU A 317 -13.25 2.14 -5.37
C LEU A 317 -12.95 0.68 -5.02
N PHE A 318 -12.17 0.45 -3.95
CA PHE A 318 -11.64 -0.88 -3.64
C PHE A 318 -11.96 -1.37 -2.23
N ASN A 319 -12.87 -0.70 -1.52
CA ASN A 319 -13.26 -1.05 -0.14
C ASN A 319 -12.04 -1.15 0.81
N VAL A 320 -11.13 -0.17 0.70
CA VAL A 320 -9.91 -0.13 1.50
C VAL A 320 -10.17 0.62 2.81
N ASN A 321 -9.91 -0.06 3.92
CA ASN A 321 -10.02 0.51 5.27
C ASN A 321 -8.69 0.48 6.06
N HIS A 322 -7.65 -0.12 5.49
CA HIS A 322 -6.33 -0.23 6.10
C HIS A 322 -5.23 0.22 5.14
N PHE A 323 -4.49 1.26 5.51
CA PHE A 323 -3.41 1.84 4.71
C PHE A 323 -2.04 1.61 5.35
N ILE A 324 -1.14 0.97 4.60
CA ILE A 324 0.30 0.91 4.90
C ILE A 324 0.95 2.01 4.08
N VAL A 325 1.39 3.10 4.72
CA VAL A 325 2.02 4.22 4.04
C VAL A 325 3.54 4.12 4.20
N SER A 326 4.24 4.00 3.08
CA SER A 326 5.69 4.18 3.03
C SER A 326 5.97 5.64 2.71
N GLN A 327 6.55 6.38 3.65
CA GLN A 327 6.77 7.82 3.50
C GLN A 327 8.25 8.15 3.36
N ALA A 328 8.65 8.61 2.18
CA ALA A 328 10.04 8.94 1.84
C ALA A 328 10.38 10.43 2.01
N ASN A 329 9.44 11.24 2.50
CA ASN A 329 9.64 12.69 2.63
C ASN A 329 10.60 13.02 3.80
N PRO A 330 11.78 13.62 3.52
CA PRO A 330 12.85 13.74 4.52
C PRO A 330 12.54 14.70 5.66
N TYR A 331 11.64 15.66 5.41
CA TYR A 331 11.18 16.62 6.40
C TYR A 331 10.12 16.03 7.33
N ILE A 332 9.54 14.86 7.04
CA ILE A 332 8.50 14.22 7.87
C ILE A 332 9.06 13.00 8.61
N ALA A 333 10.03 12.30 8.02
CA ALA A 333 10.61 11.08 8.58
C ALA A 333 11.09 11.19 10.04
N PRO A 334 11.80 12.25 10.48
CA PRO A 334 12.24 12.38 11.87
C PRO A 334 11.10 12.57 12.89
N PHE A 335 9.95 13.08 12.43
CA PHE A 335 8.80 13.40 13.28
C PHE A 335 7.93 12.16 13.53
N ILE A 336 7.65 11.39 12.47
CA ILE A 336 6.82 10.17 12.57
C ILE A 336 7.55 9.05 13.33
N ALA A 337 8.86 8.91 13.13
CA ALA A 337 9.67 7.92 13.86
C ALA A 337 9.65 8.16 15.39
N LYS A 338 9.39 9.40 15.82
CA LYS A 338 9.32 9.77 17.25
C LYS A 338 7.90 9.69 17.82
N GLU A 339 6.87 9.86 16.99
CA GLU A 339 5.45 9.70 17.38
C GLU A 339 5.13 8.26 17.83
N GLN A 340 5.78 7.26 17.23
CA GLN A 340 5.43 5.84 17.44
C GLN A 340 6.15 5.17 18.64
N PHE A 341 7.23 5.75 19.17
CA PHE A 341 8.19 4.99 19.99
C PHE A 341 8.70 5.65 21.29
N GLY A 342 8.16 6.78 21.79
CA GLY A 342 8.72 7.40 22.99
C GLY A 342 7.76 8.21 23.88
N SER A 343 7.82 7.95 25.19
CA SER A 343 7.05 8.64 26.25
C SER A 343 7.83 9.76 26.97
N ASN A 344 9.00 10.17 26.47
CA ASN A 344 9.84 11.17 27.13
C ASN A 344 9.27 12.59 26.96
N ILE A 345 9.36 13.41 28.02
CA ILE A 345 8.89 14.81 28.02
C ILE A 345 9.53 15.62 26.89
N LEU A 346 10.82 15.43 26.62
CA LEU A 346 11.52 16.06 25.50
C LEU A 346 10.88 15.74 24.14
N ILE A 347 10.43 14.49 23.94
CA ILE A 347 9.77 14.06 22.72
C ILE A 347 8.38 14.72 22.62
N LYS A 348 7.65 14.82 23.74
CA LYS A 348 6.36 15.52 23.80
C LYS A 348 6.50 17.01 23.52
N CYS A 349 7.50 17.69 24.08
CA CYS A 349 7.76 19.10 23.80
C CYS A 349 8.18 19.33 22.34
N ALA A 350 9.06 18.49 21.80
CA ALA A 350 9.44 18.56 20.39
C ALA A 350 8.24 18.32 19.45
N HIS A 351 7.36 17.39 19.82
CA HIS A 351 6.11 17.16 19.10
C HIS A 351 5.20 18.39 19.16
N LEU A 352 4.98 18.97 20.35
CA LEU A 352 4.13 20.16 20.52
C LEU A 352 4.63 21.32 19.68
N PHE A 353 5.94 21.59 19.73
CA PHE A 353 6.57 22.61 18.90
C PHE A 353 6.36 22.33 17.41
N SER A 354 6.56 21.08 16.98
CA SER A 354 6.35 20.69 15.59
C SER A 354 4.90 20.87 15.14
N THR A 355 3.92 20.52 15.97
CA THR A 355 2.49 20.69 15.64
C THR A 355 2.10 22.15 15.58
N GLU A 356 2.57 22.97 16.52
CA GLU A 356 2.34 24.42 16.50
C GLU A 356 2.98 25.05 15.26
N PHE A 357 4.25 24.75 14.99
CA PHE A 357 4.95 25.27 13.81
C PHE A 357 4.20 24.95 12.52
N ARG A 358 3.74 23.70 12.36
CA ARG A 358 2.94 23.30 11.20
C ARG A 358 1.60 24.02 11.15
N HIS A 359 0.93 24.13 12.29
CA HIS A 359 -0.33 24.86 12.38
C HIS A 359 -0.16 26.32 11.94
N ARG A 360 0.92 27.00 12.37
CA ARG A 360 1.26 28.35 11.92
C ARG A 360 1.56 28.44 10.43
N ILE A 361 2.30 27.48 9.87
CA ILE A 361 2.53 27.43 8.42
C ILE A 361 1.22 27.24 7.66
N ASN A 362 0.32 26.38 8.12
CA ASN A 362 -0.98 26.18 7.51
C ASN A 362 -1.84 27.45 7.58
N GLN A 363 -1.86 28.14 8.74
CA GLN A 363 -2.52 29.44 8.89
C GLN A 363 -1.96 30.48 7.91
N LEU A 364 -0.64 30.58 7.78
CA LEU A 364 0.01 31.46 6.79
C LEU A 364 -0.35 31.09 5.35
N GLY A 365 -0.50 29.79 5.07
CA GLY A 365 -1.00 29.27 3.80
C GLY A 365 -2.43 29.74 3.51
N HIS A 366 -3.34 29.58 4.47
CA HIS A 366 -4.74 30.01 4.35
C HIS A 366 -4.89 31.54 4.23
N MET A 367 -4.04 32.30 4.91
CA MET A 367 -4.00 33.76 4.78
C MET A 367 -3.35 34.25 3.48
N GLY A 368 -2.82 33.33 2.65
CA GLY A 368 -2.15 33.66 1.39
C GLY A 368 -0.74 34.28 1.55
N LEU A 369 -0.28 34.46 2.80
CA LEU A 369 1.00 35.08 3.15
C LEU A 369 2.20 34.15 2.96
N LEU A 370 1.97 32.84 2.78
CA LEU A 370 3.07 31.89 2.56
C LEU A 370 3.66 32.07 1.15
N PRO A 371 4.98 32.31 1.02
CA PRO A 371 5.62 32.44 -0.29
C PRO A 371 5.42 31.17 -1.11
N LYS A 372 5.22 31.31 -2.42
CA LYS A 372 4.93 30.19 -3.34
C LYS A 372 5.93 29.03 -3.23
N ASN A 373 7.19 29.32 -2.92
CA ASN A 373 8.28 28.35 -2.76
C ASN A 373 8.25 27.55 -1.45
N PHE A 374 7.36 27.86 -0.51
CA PHE A 374 7.19 27.08 0.73
C PHE A 374 5.82 26.40 0.79
N ARG A 375 4.95 26.60 -0.22
CA ARG A 375 3.57 26.10 -0.19
C ARG A 375 3.47 24.58 -0.17
N GLY A 376 4.29 23.85 -0.91
CA GLY A 376 4.25 22.39 -0.80
C GLY A 376 5.01 21.83 0.41
N LEU A 377 5.45 22.65 1.37
CA LEU A 377 5.77 22.15 2.72
C LEU A 377 4.50 21.98 3.57
N ILE A 378 3.38 22.58 3.15
CA ILE A 378 2.03 22.33 3.67
C ILE A 378 1.49 20.98 3.18
N ASP A 379 2.27 20.22 2.41
CA ASP A 379 1.78 18.96 1.81
C ASP A 379 1.13 18.07 2.87
N GLU A 380 -0.05 17.57 2.50
CA GLU A 380 -0.97 16.93 3.41
C GLU A 380 -0.26 15.71 4.05
N LYS A 381 -0.28 15.60 5.38
CA LYS A 381 0.26 14.41 6.06
C LYS A 381 -0.62 13.23 5.64
N VAL A 382 -0.16 12.49 4.63
CA VAL A 382 -0.72 11.19 4.29
C VAL A 382 -0.27 10.23 5.39
N SER A 383 -1.01 10.21 6.50
CA SER A 383 -0.81 9.23 7.57
C SER A 383 -1.75 8.05 7.34
N GLY A 384 -1.17 6.86 7.25
CA GLY A 384 -1.91 5.61 7.21
C GLY A 384 -2.15 5.04 8.59
N ASN A 385 -2.84 3.91 8.63
CA ASN A 385 -2.98 3.12 9.84
C ASN A 385 -1.62 2.55 10.30
N VAL A 386 -0.70 2.28 9.36
CA VAL A 386 0.72 2.00 9.61
C VAL A 386 1.55 2.90 8.71
N THR A 387 2.44 3.70 9.30
CA THR A 387 3.34 4.56 8.53
C THR A 387 4.78 4.13 8.77
N ILE A 388 5.48 3.77 7.68
CA ILE A 388 6.86 3.31 7.67
C ILE A 388 7.74 4.45 7.16
N VAL A 389 8.69 4.87 7.99
CA VAL A 389 9.61 5.97 7.69
C VAL A 389 11.06 5.52 7.80
N PRO A 390 11.96 5.99 6.91
CA PRO A 390 13.37 5.67 6.99
C PRO A 390 14.04 6.37 8.18
N TYR A 391 14.96 5.66 8.83
CA TYR A 391 15.91 6.27 9.76
C TYR A 391 17.02 7.00 8.97
N LEU A 392 16.88 8.32 8.87
CA LEU A 392 17.79 9.21 8.14
C LEU A 392 18.93 9.72 9.02
N THR A 393 20.15 9.64 8.49
CA THR A 393 21.38 10.22 9.06
C THR A 393 21.81 11.46 8.28
N PHE A 394 22.67 12.32 8.86
CA PHE A 394 23.16 13.52 8.16
C PHE A 394 23.94 13.20 6.87
N SER A 395 24.60 12.03 6.79
CA SER A 395 25.25 11.55 5.56
C SER A 395 24.25 11.25 4.43
N ASP A 396 23.04 10.81 4.77
CA ASP A 396 22.02 10.47 3.78
C ASP A 396 21.54 11.70 3.01
N PHE A 397 21.53 12.88 3.65
CA PHE A 397 21.21 14.13 2.96
C PHE A 397 22.23 14.50 1.87
N LYS A 398 23.48 14.01 1.95
CA LYS A 398 24.48 14.20 0.87
C LYS A 398 24.13 13.39 -0.38
N THR A 399 23.53 12.21 -0.19
CA THR A 399 23.10 11.35 -1.30
C THR A 399 21.90 11.91 -2.07
N LEU A 400 21.11 12.80 -1.45
CA LEU A 400 20.06 13.57 -2.13
C LEU A 400 20.59 14.29 -3.39
N PHE A 401 21.83 14.77 -3.32
CA PHE A 401 22.50 15.53 -4.39
C PHE A 401 23.23 14.64 -5.42
N SER A 402 23.26 13.33 -5.22
CA SER A 402 23.99 12.37 -6.07
C SER A 402 23.06 11.65 -7.04
N ASN A 403 23.57 11.25 -8.20
CA ASN A 403 22.78 10.39 -9.11
C ASN A 403 22.71 8.97 -8.50
N PRO A 404 21.59 8.26 -8.64
CA PRO A 404 21.46 6.91 -8.15
C PRO A 404 22.44 5.99 -8.87
N SER A 405 23.09 5.11 -8.11
CA SER A 405 23.96 4.04 -8.59
C SER A 405 23.48 2.72 -7.99
N TYR A 406 23.90 1.58 -8.54
CA TYR A 406 23.54 0.26 -8.00
C TYR A 406 23.90 0.13 -6.51
N SER A 407 25.13 0.52 -6.11
CA SER A 407 25.51 0.56 -4.69
C SER A 407 24.63 1.44 -3.80
N SER A 408 24.11 2.55 -4.36
CA SER A 408 23.17 3.42 -3.63
C SER A 408 21.78 2.79 -3.54
N LEU A 409 21.37 2.05 -4.57
CA LEU A 409 20.10 1.32 -4.60
C LEU A 409 20.11 0.21 -3.53
N ASP A 410 21.18 -0.57 -3.42
CA ASP A 410 21.29 -1.63 -2.38
C ASP A 410 21.25 -1.05 -0.97
N TYR A 411 21.91 0.09 -0.75
CA TYR A 411 21.85 0.82 0.50
C TYR A 411 20.41 1.24 0.84
N TRP A 412 19.69 1.81 -0.13
CA TRP A 412 18.30 2.25 0.07
C TRP A 412 17.32 1.09 0.26
N ILE A 413 17.52 -0.03 -0.45
CA ILE A 413 16.75 -1.26 -0.25
C ILE A 413 16.98 -1.79 1.16
N SER A 414 18.24 -1.88 1.60
CA SER A 414 18.57 -2.37 2.95
C SER A 414 17.97 -1.49 4.04
N LYS A 415 18.02 -0.17 3.87
CA LYS A 415 17.34 0.79 4.76
C LYS A 415 15.82 0.62 4.77
N GLY A 416 15.24 0.33 3.60
CA GLY A 416 13.83 -0.04 3.41
C GLY A 416 13.42 -1.25 4.23
N GLU A 417 14.19 -2.33 4.12
CA GLU A 417 13.94 -3.57 4.87
C GLU A 417 14.02 -3.30 6.38
N GLN A 418 15.10 -2.67 6.84
CA GLN A 418 15.34 -2.36 8.26
C GLN A 418 14.24 -1.52 8.90
N SER A 419 13.73 -0.54 8.18
CA SER A 419 12.66 0.35 8.69
C SER A 419 11.30 -0.34 8.73
N THR A 420 11.13 -1.42 7.95
CA THR A 420 9.88 -2.21 7.90
C THR A 420 9.84 -3.27 9.00
N TRP A 421 10.98 -3.85 9.38
CA TRP A 421 11.05 -4.96 10.34
C TRP A 421 10.32 -4.74 11.67
N PRO A 422 10.45 -3.58 12.35
CA PRO A 422 9.74 -3.34 13.61
C PRO A 422 8.21 -3.36 13.45
N MET A 423 7.71 -3.07 12.25
CA MET A 423 6.27 -3.00 11.97
C MET A 423 5.69 -4.31 11.45
N LEU A 424 6.51 -5.30 11.12
CA LEU A 424 6.05 -6.54 10.49
C LEU A 424 5.05 -7.29 11.37
N ALA A 425 5.27 -7.35 12.68
CA ALA A 425 4.35 -8.03 13.59
C ALA A 425 2.97 -7.34 13.63
N LEU A 426 2.95 -6.00 13.66
CA LEU A 426 1.72 -5.21 13.60
C LEU A 426 0.99 -5.38 12.27
N ILE A 427 1.71 -5.29 11.15
CA ILE A 427 1.16 -5.47 9.81
C ILE A 427 0.60 -6.89 9.66
N ARG A 428 1.33 -7.91 10.11
CA ARG A 428 0.88 -9.30 10.08
C ARG A 428 -0.42 -9.47 10.86
N ASN A 429 -0.51 -8.99 12.09
CA ASN A 429 -1.73 -9.13 12.89
C ASN A 429 -2.95 -8.44 12.25
N ARG A 430 -2.72 -7.31 11.56
CA ARG A 430 -3.77 -6.57 10.86
C ARG A 430 -4.22 -7.20 9.55
N CYS A 431 -3.34 -7.93 8.87
CA CYS A 431 -3.59 -8.45 7.52
C CYS A 431 -3.87 -9.95 7.49
N ILE A 432 -3.50 -10.74 8.51
CA ILE A 432 -3.59 -12.21 8.44
C ILE A 432 -5.01 -12.73 8.16
N ILE A 433 -6.04 -12.16 8.78
CA ILE A 433 -7.44 -12.56 8.53
C ILE A 433 -7.84 -12.23 7.08
N GLU A 434 -7.45 -11.06 6.57
CA GLU A 434 -7.70 -10.67 5.18
C GLU A 434 -6.99 -11.59 4.19
N LEU A 435 -5.71 -11.90 4.44
CA LEU A 435 -4.91 -12.77 3.58
C LEU A 435 -5.49 -14.18 3.50
N GLU A 436 -5.97 -14.73 4.62
CA GLU A 436 -6.60 -16.05 4.63
C GLU A 436 -7.98 -16.04 3.95
N LEU A 437 -8.81 -15.02 4.18
CA LEU A 437 -10.06 -14.85 3.44
C LEU A 437 -9.81 -14.75 1.94
N ASP A 438 -8.75 -14.07 1.51
CA ASP A 438 -8.36 -13.93 0.11
C ASP A 438 -7.91 -15.26 -0.49
N ARG A 439 -7.07 -15.99 0.23
CA ARG A 439 -6.58 -17.31 -0.15
C ARG A 439 -7.73 -18.31 -0.32
N ILE A 440 -8.63 -18.36 0.65
CA ILE A 440 -9.82 -19.22 0.64
C ILE A 440 -10.72 -18.87 -0.55
N ASN A 441 -11.01 -17.58 -0.75
CA ASN A 441 -11.85 -17.13 -1.86
C ASN A 441 -11.26 -17.47 -3.23
N LEU A 442 -9.93 -17.41 -3.39
CA LEU A 442 -9.27 -17.79 -4.63
C LEU A 442 -9.34 -19.29 -4.88
N LYS A 443 -9.14 -20.12 -3.84
CA LYS A 443 -9.26 -21.59 -3.91
C LYS A 443 -10.67 -21.99 -4.35
N LEU A 444 -11.71 -21.44 -3.71
CA LEU A 444 -13.10 -21.72 -4.06
C LEU A 444 -13.49 -21.22 -5.47
N LYS A 445 -12.95 -20.08 -5.91
CA LYS A 445 -13.16 -19.58 -7.28
C LYS A 445 -12.48 -20.46 -8.33
N ALA A 446 -11.33 -21.06 -8.02
CA ALA A 446 -10.66 -22.01 -8.90
C ALA A 446 -11.42 -23.35 -9.01
N GLU A 447 -12.16 -23.74 -7.97
CA GLU A 447 -13.00 -24.95 -7.94
C GLU A 447 -14.36 -24.76 -8.65
N ARG A 448 -14.85 -23.51 -8.75
CA ARG A 448 -16.13 -23.13 -9.38
C ARG A 448 -16.35 -23.64 -10.82
N PRO A 449 -15.37 -23.59 -11.74
CA PRO A 449 -15.52 -24.09 -13.11
C PRO A 449 -15.83 -25.59 -13.16
N TYR A 450 -15.27 -26.36 -12.22
CA TYR A 450 -15.50 -27.80 -12.12
C TYR A 450 -16.93 -28.14 -11.67
N PHE A 451 -17.49 -27.33 -10.76
CA PHE A 451 -18.83 -27.54 -10.21
C PHE A 451 -19.95 -27.25 -11.20
N ILE A 452 -19.85 -26.15 -11.97
CA ILE A 452 -20.82 -25.82 -13.03
C ILE A 452 -20.83 -26.94 -14.09
N TYR A 453 -19.66 -27.48 -14.44
CA TYR A 453 -19.53 -28.59 -15.38
C TYR A 453 -20.14 -29.91 -14.85
N LEU A 454 -19.98 -30.20 -13.57
CA LEU A 454 -20.57 -31.38 -12.93
C LEU A 454 -22.10 -31.28 -12.77
N HIS A 455 -22.63 -30.10 -12.44
CA HIS A 455 -24.08 -29.90 -12.32
C HIS A 455 -24.80 -29.90 -13.67
N THR A 456 -24.22 -29.26 -14.69
CA THR A 456 -24.76 -29.32 -16.06
C THR A 456 -24.74 -30.73 -16.61
N ASN A 457 -23.70 -31.53 -16.33
CA ASN A 457 -23.66 -32.94 -16.72
C ASN A 457 -24.58 -33.86 -15.90
N LYS A 458 -24.80 -33.61 -14.60
CA LYS A 458 -25.79 -34.36 -13.80
C LYS A 458 -27.22 -34.08 -14.25
N GLU A 459 -27.55 -32.84 -14.61
CA GLU A 459 -28.87 -32.51 -15.17
C GLU A 459 -29.08 -33.11 -16.56
N ASN A 460 -28.05 -33.11 -17.42
CA ASN A 460 -28.09 -33.75 -18.73
C ASN A 460 -28.12 -35.29 -18.65
N GLY A 461 -27.47 -35.88 -17.64
CA GLY A 461 -27.50 -37.32 -17.35
C GLY A 461 -28.85 -37.80 -16.84
N ARG A 462 -29.54 -37.00 -16.01
CA ARG A 462 -30.91 -37.29 -15.53
C ARG A 462 -31.98 -37.15 -16.61
N LYS A 463 -31.75 -36.34 -17.66
CA LYS A 463 -32.67 -36.23 -18.81
C LYS A 463 -32.57 -37.40 -19.80
N ARG A 464 -31.48 -38.19 -19.77
CA ARG A 464 -31.27 -39.31 -20.71
C ARG A 464 -31.89 -40.66 -20.28
N THR A 465 -32.43 -40.78 -19.06
CA THR A 465 -33.00 -42.05 -18.55
C THR A 465 -34.53 -42.10 -18.45
N LYS A 466 -35.25 -41.17 -19.09
CA LYS A 466 -36.73 -41.18 -19.16
C LYS A 466 -37.29 -41.34 -20.58
N SER A 467 -36.67 -42.19 -21.37
CA SER A 467 -37.29 -42.72 -22.60
C SER A 467 -36.78 -44.14 -22.79
N ILE A 468 -37.57 -45.09 -22.32
CA ILE A 468 -37.77 -46.46 -22.81
C ILE A 468 -38.78 -47.05 -21.81
N HIS A 469 -40.06 -46.89 -22.13
CA HIS A 469 -41.08 -47.94 -22.16
C HIS A 469 -42.39 -47.36 -22.66
#